data_AF-A0A0C9YMW1-F1
#
_entry.id   AF-A0A0C9YMW1-F1
#
_cell.length_a   1.000
_cell.length_b   1.000
_cell.length_c   1.000
_cell.angle_alpha   90.00
_cell.angle_beta   90.00
_cell.angle_gamma   90.00
#
_symmetry.space_group_name_H-M   'P 1'
#
loop_
_entity.id
_entity.type
_entity.pdbx_description
1 polymer ?
#
loop_
_entity_poly.entity_id
_entity_poly.type
_entity_poly.pdbx_seq_one_letter_code
_entity_poly.pdbx_strand_id
1 'polypeptide(L)'
;MVIPAMDYIDEIFTMTMLDDMRLDPSIRAAVGLAKRTLNKYYSLTDMSDLYHIAMVLHPHHKLEYFRQVKWEADWIKMAGELVHCNYDSLYVSCDIHEDVGSPSSDGEERKDRLNNIFDRLPSLSKINSSHMLDELDAYLATGVEDIDVGDAIQWWDDH
;
A
#
# COMPACT_ATOMS: atom_id res chain seq x y z
N MET A 1 -5.49 -0.75 -9.49
CA MET A 1 -5.25 -1.65 -8.34
C MET A 1 -5.18 -3.10 -8.82
N VAL A 2 -4.14 -3.86 -8.47
CA VAL A 2 -3.93 -5.24 -8.98
C VAL A 2 -4.76 -6.28 -8.20
N ILE A 3 -4.75 -6.22 -6.86
CA ILE A 3 -5.49 -7.17 -6.01
C ILE A 3 -7.02 -7.13 -6.28
N PRO A 4 -7.69 -5.96 -6.32
CA PRO A 4 -9.12 -5.88 -6.62
C PRO A 4 -9.50 -6.38 -8.01
N ALA A 5 -8.63 -6.18 -9.00
CA ALA A 5 -8.87 -6.71 -10.35
C ALA A 5 -8.80 -8.25 -10.35
N MET A 6 -7.87 -8.83 -9.60
CA MET A 6 -7.75 -10.28 -9.45
C MET A 6 -8.95 -10.87 -8.68
N ASP A 7 -9.38 -10.22 -7.59
CA ASP A 7 -10.56 -10.61 -6.81
C ASP A 7 -11.82 -10.64 -7.68
N TYR A 8 -12.02 -9.59 -8.50
CA TYR A 8 -13.14 -9.51 -9.44
C TYR A 8 -13.14 -10.65 -10.47
N ILE A 9 -11.96 -10.97 -11.03
CA ILE A 9 -11.84 -12.08 -11.99
C ILE A 9 -12.11 -13.42 -11.31
N ASP A 10 -11.64 -13.64 -10.07
CA ASP A 10 -11.92 -14.88 -9.34
C ASP A 10 -13.41 -15.01 -8.98
N GLU A 11 -14.07 -13.92 -8.61
CA GLU A 11 -15.51 -13.88 -8.38
C GLU A 11 -16.27 -14.30 -9.64
N ILE A 12 -15.95 -13.71 -10.81
CA ILE A 12 -16.56 -14.09 -12.09
C ILE A 12 -16.35 -15.58 -12.38
N PHE A 13 -15.13 -16.09 -12.22
CA PHE A 13 -14.84 -17.50 -12.47
C PHE A 13 -15.60 -18.42 -11.50
N THR A 14 -15.77 -18.01 -10.25
CA THR A 14 -16.52 -18.77 -9.26
C THR A 14 -18.02 -18.76 -9.57
N MET A 15 -18.59 -17.60 -9.94
CA MET A 15 -19.99 -17.50 -10.36
C MET A 15 -20.28 -18.31 -11.62
N THR A 16 -19.42 -18.21 -12.63
CA THR A 16 -19.57 -19.00 -13.87
C THR A 16 -19.46 -20.50 -13.63
N MET A 17 -18.63 -20.93 -12.66
CA MET A 17 -18.56 -22.31 -12.19
C MET A 17 -19.69 -22.74 -11.24
N LEU A 18 -20.52 -21.83 -10.75
CA LEU A 18 -21.75 -22.18 -10.03
C LEU A 18 -22.93 -22.36 -11.02
N ASP A 19 -22.91 -21.64 -12.14
CA ASP A 19 -23.85 -21.79 -13.27
C ASP A 19 -23.57 -23.03 -14.17
N ASP A 20 -22.69 -23.93 -13.71
CA ASP A 20 -22.02 -25.02 -14.44
C ASP A 20 -22.94 -26.06 -15.11
N MET A 21 -24.24 -26.06 -14.80
CA MET A 21 -25.21 -26.93 -15.47
C MET A 21 -25.51 -26.51 -16.93
N ARG A 22 -25.12 -25.30 -17.36
CA ARG A 22 -25.46 -24.76 -18.69
C ARG A 22 -24.26 -24.60 -19.64
N LEU A 23 -23.03 -24.83 -19.17
CA LEU A 23 -21.79 -24.60 -19.93
C LEU A 23 -21.28 -25.88 -20.60
N ASP A 24 -20.79 -25.74 -21.83
CA ASP A 24 -20.12 -26.82 -22.58
C ASP A 24 -18.91 -27.35 -21.81
N PRO A 25 -18.65 -28.68 -21.81
CA PRO A 25 -17.49 -29.26 -21.14
C PRO A 25 -16.14 -28.62 -21.52
N SER A 26 -15.99 -28.14 -22.75
CA SER A 26 -14.76 -27.50 -23.23
C SER A 26 -14.54 -26.13 -22.58
N ILE A 27 -15.61 -25.36 -22.40
CA ILE A 27 -15.57 -24.04 -21.74
C ILE A 27 -15.24 -24.22 -20.26
N ARG A 28 -15.83 -25.22 -19.62
CA ARG A 28 -15.54 -25.55 -18.21
C ARG A 28 -14.08 -25.92 -17.98
N ALA A 29 -13.51 -26.74 -18.87
CA ALA A 29 -12.10 -27.09 -18.82
C ALA A 29 -11.20 -25.84 -18.98
N ALA A 30 -11.57 -24.92 -19.89
CA ALA A 30 -10.85 -23.67 -20.11
C ALA A 30 -10.92 -22.73 -18.88
N VAL A 31 -12.11 -22.54 -18.28
CA VAL A 31 -12.29 -21.73 -17.06
C VAL A 31 -11.52 -22.36 -15.89
N GLY A 32 -11.54 -23.69 -15.75
CA GLY A 32 -10.76 -24.37 -14.72
C GLY A 32 -9.25 -24.15 -14.86
N LEU A 33 -8.73 -24.12 -16.10
CA LEU A 33 -7.32 -23.80 -16.37
C LEU A 33 -7.02 -22.32 -16.08
N ALA A 34 -7.92 -21.42 -16.46
CA ALA A 34 -7.81 -19.99 -16.18
C ALA A 34 -7.78 -19.74 -14.66
N LYS A 35 -8.67 -20.36 -13.89
CA LYS A 35 -8.70 -20.25 -12.41
C LYS A 35 -7.42 -20.77 -11.76
N ARG A 36 -6.88 -21.92 -12.20
CA ARG A 36 -5.57 -22.40 -11.70
C ARG A 36 -4.44 -21.42 -11.99
N THR A 37 -4.46 -20.81 -13.17
CA THR A 37 -3.45 -19.82 -13.57
C THR A 37 -3.60 -18.56 -12.73
N LEU A 38 -4.83 -18.09 -12.54
CA LEU A 38 -5.16 -16.95 -11.69
C LEU A 38 -4.67 -17.18 -10.26
N ASN A 39 -5.01 -18.32 -9.64
CA ASN A 39 -4.57 -18.66 -8.28
C ASN A 39 -3.04 -18.67 -8.14
N LYS A 40 -2.31 -19.11 -9.17
CA LYS A 40 -0.85 -19.06 -9.17
C LYS A 40 -0.36 -17.60 -9.11
N TYR A 41 -0.89 -16.72 -9.94
CA TYR A 41 -0.50 -15.30 -9.92
C TYR A 41 -1.00 -14.58 -8.67
N TYR A 42 -2.16 -14.97 -8.14
CA TYR A 42 -2.67 -14.48 -6.87
C TYR A 42 -1.68 -14.77 -5.75
N SER A 43 -1.21 -16.02 -5.64
CA SER A 43 -0.20 -16.39 -4.63
C SER A 43 1.11 -15.60 -4.76
N LEU A 44 1.53 -15.28 -5.98
CA LEU A 44 2.74 -14.47 -6.22
C LEU A 44 2.55 -13.00 -5.84
N THR A 45 1.33 -12.48 -6.07
CA THR A 45 0.98 -11.09 -5.76
C THR A 45 0.82 -10.91 -4.24
N ASP A 46 0.20 -11.90 -3.59
CA ASP A 46 0.03 -11.98 -2.14
C ASP A 46 1.36 -12.16 -1.40
N MET A 47 2.32 -12.89 -1.96
CA MET A 47 3.67 -12.97 -1.38
C MET A 47 4.48 -11.67 -1.46
N SER A 48 3.98 -10.63 -2.12
CA SER A 48 4.69 -9.37 -2.28
C SER A 48 4.14 -8.29 -1.35
N ASP A 49 4.96 -7.94 -0.37
CA ASP A 49 4.75 -6.86 0.60
C ASP A 49 4.33 -5.55 -0.06
N LEU A 50 4.85 -5.26 -1.24
CA LEU A 50 4.57 -4.02 -1.98
C LEU A 50 3.08 -3.84 -2.29
N TYR A 51 2.39 -4.91 -2.71
CA TYR A 51 0.97 -4.79 -3.06
C TYR A 51 0.11 -4.61 -1.82
N HIS A 52 0.49 -5.24 -0.70
CA HIS A 52 -0.15 -5.02 0.59
C HIS A 52 0.00 -3.58 1.07
N ILE A 53 1.21 -3.04 1.03
CA ILE A 53 1.50 -1.66 1.42
C ILE A 53 0.73 -0.69 0.52
N ALA A 54 0.74 -0.90 -0.80
CA ALA A 54 0.03 -0.04 -1.74
C ALA A 54 -1.49 -0.02 -1.52
N MET A 55 -2.10 -1.15 -1.15
CA MET A 55 -3.52 -1.22 -0.81
C MET A 55 -3.84 -0.46 0.48
N VAL A 56 -3.01 -0.62 1.52
CA VAL A 56 -3.20 0.05 2.82
C VAL A 56 -3.01 1.56 2.71
N LEU A 57 -2.06 2.01 1.87
CA LEU A 57 -1.83 3.42 1.60
C LEU A 57 -2.83 4.01 0.60
N HIS A 58 -3.76 3.24 0.03
CA HIS A 58 -4.75 3.79 -0.87
C HIS A 58 -5.89 4.45 -0.09
N PRO A 59 -6.18 5.76 -0.29
CA PRO A 59 -7.11 6.53 0.56
C PRO A 59 -8.55 6.01 0.50
N HIS A 60 -8.95 5.39 -0.62
CA HIS A 60 -10.26 4.73 -0.78
C HIS A 60 -10.35 3.29 -0.24
N HIS A 61 -9.22 2.60 0.01
CA HIS A 61 -9.24 1.18 0.39
C HIS A 61 -8.80 0.99 1.84
N LYS A 62 -7.67 1.60 2.23
CA LYS A 62 -7.05 1.49 3.56
C LYS A 62 -7.13 0.04 4.10
N LEU A 63 -7.43 -0.11 5.39
CA LEU A 63 -7.72 -1.42 6.00
C LEU A 63 -9.17 -1.87 5.80
N GLU A 64 -10.05 -0.98 5.35
CA GLU A 64 -11.48 -1.26 5.23
C GLU A 64 -11.79 -2.17 4.04
N TYR A 65 -11.04 -2.06 2.95
CA TYR A 65 -11.14 -2.97 1.81
C TYR A 65 -10.96 -4.42 2.23
N PHE A 66 -9.93 -4.73 3.00
CA PHE A 66 -9.67 -6.10 3.44
C PHE A 66 -10.79 -6.65 4.33
N ARG A 67 -11.44 -5.78 5.13
CA ARG A 67 -12.63 -6.14 5.92
C ARG A 67 -13.83 -6.43 5.02
N GLN A 68 -14.04 -5.62 3.98
CA GLN A 68 -15.14 -5.80 3.02
C GLN A 68 -15.00 -7.09 2.22
N VAL A 69 -13.78 -7.42 1.78
CA VAL A 69 -13.46 -8.66 1.06
C VAL A 69 -13.34 -9.87 2.00
N LYS A 70 -13.58 -9.69 3.31
CA LYS A 70 -13.55 -10.74 4.34
C LYS A 70 -12.24 -11.53 4.36
N TRP A 71 -11.12 -10.83 4.15
CA TRP A 71 -9.81 -11.44 4.36
C TRP A 71 -9.67 -11.89 5.82
N GLU A 72 -8.86 -12.93 6.02
CA GLU A 72 -8.62 -13.47 7.35
C GLU A 72 -7.96 -12.39 8.24
N ALA A 73 -8.42 -12.29 9.48
CA ALA A 73 -8.03 -11.21 10.38
C ALA A 73 -6.50 -11.14 10.61
N ASP A 74 -5.83 -12.30 10.56
CA ASP A 74 -4.37 -12.41 10.68
C ASP A 74 -3.66 -11.74 9.51
N TRP A 75 -4.22 -11.80 8.30
CA TRP A 75 -3.68 -11.11 7.12
C TRP A 75 -3.88 -9.61 7.18
N ILE A 76 -5.03 -9.16 7.67
CA ILE A 76 -5.28 -7.72 7.89
C ILE A 76 -4.28 -7.16 8.90
N LYS A 77 -4.03 -7.91 9.98
CA LYS A 77 -3.03 -7.57 11.00
C LYS A 77 -1.62 -7.57 10.41
N MET A 78 -1.26 -8.59 9.64
CA MET A 78 0.04 -8.70 8.97
C MET A 78 0.29 -7.54 8.01
N ALA A 79 -0.72 -7.16 7.20
CA ALA A 79 -0.62 -6.03 6.29
C ALA A 79 -0.41 -4.70 7.03
N GLY A 80 -1.13 -4.49 8.15
CA GLY A 80 -0.89 -3.33 9.01
C GLY A 80 0.51 -3.33 9.62
N GLU A 81 0.92 -4.44 10.25
CA GLU A 81 2.25 -4.61 10.84
C GLU A 81 3.36 -4.41 9.81
N LEU A 82 3.18 -4.89 8.58
CA LEU A 82 4.14 -4.73 7.50
C LEU A 82 4.33 -3.26 7.12
N VAL A 83 3.25 -2.48 7.04
CA VAL A 83 3.30 -1.05 6.74
C VAL A 83 3.99 -0.30 7.88
N HIS A 84 3.63 -0.58 9.14
CA HIS A 84 4.32 -0.01 10.30
C HIS A 84 5.80 -0.38 10.33
N CYS A 85 6.16 -1.65 10.13
CA CYS A 85 7.57 -2.09 10.12
C CYS A 85 8.37 -1.40 9.01
N ASN A 86 7.80 -1.28 7.80
CA ASN A 86 8.47 -0.59 6.69
C ASN A 86 8.62 0.90 6.97
N TYR A 87 7.58 1.53 7.52
CA TYR A 87 7.60 2.93 7.91
C TYR A 87 8.62 3.20 9.02
N ASP A 88 8.63 2.41 10.08
CA ASP A 88 9.57 2.54 11.19
C ASP A 88 11.03 2.34 10.73
N SER A 89 11.26 1.33 9.89
CA SER A 89 12.59 0.98 9.41
C SER A 89 13.16 2.00 8.42
N LEU A 90 12.33 2.62 7.57
CA LEU A 90 12.80 3.48 6.47
C LEU A 90 12.60 4.97 6.74
N TYR A 91 11.57 5.33 7.52
CA TYR A 91 11.18 6.72 7.77
C TYR A 91 11.44 7.16 9.21
N VAL A 92 11.15 6.35 10.23
CA VAL A 92 11.40 6.72 11.65
C VAL A 92 12.89 6.68 12.01
N SER A 93 13.65 5.76 11.42
CA SER A 93 15.11 5.66 11.64
C SER A 93 15.93 6.69 10.84
N CYS A 94 15.28 7.54 10.02
CA CYS A 94 15.91 8.74 9.50
C CYS A 94 15.92 9.80 10.61
N ASP A 95 16.94 9.74 11.47
CA ASP A 95 17.28 10.87 12.34
C ASP A 95 17.43 12.12 11.46
N ILE A 96 16.42 12.98 11.49
CA ILE A 96 16.57 14.38 11.13
C ILE A 96 17.53 14.91 12.17
N HIS A 97 18.81 14.92 11.83
CA HIS A 97 19.85 15.53 12.64
C HIS A 97 19.54 17.03 12.69
N GLU A 98 18.74 17.46 13.66
CA GLU A 98 18.57 18.85 14.03
C GLU A 98 19.92 19.34 14.54
N ASP A 99 20.73 19.87 13.63
CA ASP A 99 21.95 20.60 13.96
C ASP A 99 21.54 21.92 14.61
N VAL A 100 21.26 21.87 15.92
CA VAL A 100 21.26 23.06 16.77
C VAL A 100 22.72 23.48 16.87
N GLY A 101 23.09 24.41 15.98
CA GLY A 101 24.48 24.79 15.77
C GLY A 101 25.18 25.32 17.04
N SER A 102 26.43 24.89 17.21
CA SER A 102 27.55 25.75 17.59
C SER A 102 28.90 25.04 17.45
N PRO A 103 30.02 25.79 17.30
CA PRO A 103 30.92 25.59 16.17
C PRO A 103 32.24 24.89 16.53
N SER A 104 32.93 24.50 15.46
CA SER A 104 34.39 24.32 15.33
C SER A 104 34.91 22.88 15.51
N SER A 105 35.38 22.27 14.42
CA SER A 105 36.80 22.03 14.17
C SER A 105 36.97 21.00 13.04
N ASP A 106 37.35 21.50 11.87
CA ASP A 106 38.17 20.93 10.80
C ASP A 106 38.18 19.41 10.54
N GLY A 107 37.87 19.06 9.28
CA GLY A 107 38.37 17.85 8.61
C GLY A 107 37.38 17.18 7.67
N GLU A 108 37.47 17.52 6.37
CA GLU A 108 36.82 16.89 5.20
C GLU A 108 36.84 15.35 5.28
N GLU A 109 35.79 14.57 4.97
CA GLU A 109 35.04 14.46 3.71
C GLU A 109 33.56 14.12 3.97
N ARG A 110 32.65 15.11 3.86
CA ARG A 110 31.19 14.90 3.75
C ARG A 110 30.63 15.76 2.63
N LYS A 111 30.93 15.39 1.38
CA LYS A 111 30.20 15.86 0.20
C LYS A 111 29.55 14.63 -0.41
N ASP A 112 28.23 14.51 -0.24
CA ASP A 112 27.29 13.76 -1.11
C ASP A 112 25.97 13.37 -0.42
N ARG A 113 25.67 13.89 0.79
CA ARG A 113 24.40 13.58 1.48
C ARG A 113 23.38 14.74 1.48
N LEU A 114 23.33 15.51 0.39
CA LEU A 114 22.24 16.48 0.12
C LEU A 114 21.65 16.25 -1.29
N ASN A 115 21.38 14.98 -1.64
CA ASN A 115 21.09 14.59 -3.01
C ASN A 115 19.59 14.36 -3.32
N ASN A 116 18.67 14.57 -2.37
CA ASN A 116 17.25 14.44 -2.69
C ASN A 116 16.65 15.79 -3.09
N ILE A 117 16.15 15.81 -4.33
CA ILE A 117 15.49 16.96 -4.96
C ILE A 117 14.25 17.44 -4.17
N PHE A 118 13.66 16.54 -3.37
CA PHE A 118 12.44 16.77 -2.61
C PHE A 118 12.62 17.68 -1.39
N ASP A 119 13.84 17.77 -0.83
CA ASP A 119 14.14 18.66 0.31
C ASP A 119 14.08 20.15 -0.07
N ARG A 120 14.02 20.45 -1.37
CA ARG A 120 13.99 21.80 -1.92
C ARG A 120 12.60 22.25 -2.36
N LEU A 121 11.59 21.38 -2.26
CA LEU A 121 10.22 21.70 -2.64
C LEU A 121 9.52 22.46 -1.50
N PRO A 122 9.12 23.73 -1.70
CA PRO A 122 8.42 24.52 -0.68
C PRO A 122 7.08 23.90 -0.26
N SER A 123 6.49 23.04 -1.07
CA SER A 123 5.25 22.30 -0.76
C SER A 123 5.46 21.20 0.29
N LEU A 124 6.68 20.69 0.46
CA LEU A 124 7.03 19.61 1.40
C LEU A 124 7.78 20.12 2.63
N SER A 125 7.86 21.44 2.83
CA SER A 125 8.56 22.01 3.98
C SER A 125 7.84 21.65 5.29
N LYS A 126 8.43 20.69 6.02
CA LYS A 126 8.15 20.24 7.39
C LYS A 126 6.88 20.84 8.03
N ILE A 127 5.75 20.16 7.86
CA ILE A 127 4.58 20.38 8.73
C ILE A 127 5.00 19.90 10.11
N ASN A 128 5.00 20.79 11.11
CA ASN A 128 5.42 20.47 12.47
C ASN A 128 4.48 19.40 13.07
N SER A 129 4.89 18.13 13.08
CA SER A 129 4.16 17.05 13.76
C SER A 129 4.43 17.08 15.26
N SER A 130 3.86 18.06 15.95
CA SER A 130 3.76 18.06 17.41
C SER A 130 2.49 17.34 17.87
N HIS A 131 2.29 16.09 17.45
CA HIS A 131 1.16 15.29 17.95
C HIS A 131 1.59 13.86 18.24
N MET A 132 1.12 13.38 19.38
CA MET A 132 1.51 12.15 20.09
C MET A 132 1.03 10.85 19.40
N LEU A 133 0.69 10.92 18.11
CA LEU A 133 0.23 9.82 17.25
C LEU A 133 1.13 9.82 16.02
N ASP A 134 1.64 8.65 15.64
CA ASP A 134 2.42 8.48 14.41
C ASP A 134 1.59 8.97 13.21
N GLU A 135 2.23 9.63 12.22
CA GLU A 135 1.52 10.20 11.06
C GLU A 135 0.76 9.12 10.29
N LEU A 136 1.34 7.91 10.24
CA LEU A 136 0.72 6.72 9.71
C LEU A 136 -0.52 6.30 10.51
N ASP A 137 -0.47 6.33 11.84
CA ASP A 137 -1.62 6.03 12.70
C ASP A 137 -2.75 7.04 12.49
N ALA A 138 -2.42 8.32 12.36
CA ALA A 138 -3.40 9.38 12.09
C ALA A 138 -4.07 9.17 10.72
N TYR A 139 -3.31 8.79 9.70
CA TYR A 139 -3.83 8.47 8.37
C TYR A 139 -4.74 7.24 8.37
N LEU A 140 -4.34 6.16 9.05
CA LEU A 140 -5.11 4.92 9.15
C LEU A 140 -6.36 5.05 10.03
N ALA A 141 -6.34 5.96 11.01
CA ALA A 141 -7.50 6.28 11.85
C ALA A 141 -8.54 7.16 11.13
N THR A 142 -8.10 7.92 10.11
CA THR A 142 -9.02 8.69 9.26
C THR A 142 -9.85 7.72 8.42
N GLY A 143 -11.15 8.00 8.28
CA GLY A 143 -12.08 7.18 7.49
C GLY A 143 -11.62 6.98 6.03
N VAL A 144 -12.28 6.06 5.33
CA VAL A 144 -12.10 5.90 3.88
C VAL A 144 -12.60 7.15 3.18
N GLU A 145 -11.79 7.67 2.25
CA GLU A 145 -12.16 8.85 1.45
C GLU A 145 -12.93 8.42 0.18
N ASP A 146 -13.96 9.19 -0.17
CA ASP A 146 -14.77 8.97 -1.38
C ASP A 146 -14.07 9.63 -2.58
N ILE A 147 -13.02 8.96 -3.07
CA ILE A 147 -12.20 9.38 -4.21
C ILE A 147 -12.46 8.43 -5.37
N ASP A 148 -12.53 8.95 -6.60
CA ASP A 148 -12.59 8.09 -7.78
C ASP A 148 -11.33 7.20 -7.84
N VAL A 149 -11.50 5.92 -8.16
CA VAL A 149 -10.44 4.89 -8.06
C VAL A 149 -9.23 5.20 -8.96
N GLY A 150 -9.40 6.08 -9.96
CA GLY A 150 -8.34 6.59 -10.83
C GLY A 150 -7.52 7.75 -10.27
N ASP A 151 -8.05 8.48 -9.28
CA ASP A 151 -7.52 9.78 -8.86
C ASP A 151 -6.74 9.71 -7.53
N ALA A 152 -6.44 8.51 -7.05
CA ALA A 152 -5.72 8.32 -5.79
C ALA A 152 -4.35 9.01 -5.77
N ILE A 153 -3.64 9.06 -6.90
CA ILE A 153 -2.36 9.78 -7.01
C ILE A 153 -2.58 11.30 -6.96
N GLN A 154 -3.66 11.78 -7.59
CA GLN A 154 -4.02 13.20 -7.55
C GLN A 154 -4.40 13.63 -6.14
N TRP A 155 -5.08 12.77 -5.38
CA TRP A 155 -5.38 13.03 -3.97
C TRP A 155 -4.12 13.24 -3.12
N TRP A 156 -3.07 12.44 -3.35
CA TRP A 156 -1.77 12.59 -2.69
C TRP A 156 -0.98 13.84 -3.14
N ASP A 157 -1.31 14.44 -4.28
CA ASP A 157 -0.70 15.71 -4.71
C ASP A 157 -1.40 16.91 -4.03
N ASP A 158 -2.70 16.76 -3.77
CA ASP A 158 -3.54 17.79 -3.15
C ASP A 158 -3.45 17.85 -1.60
N HIS A 159 -2.92 16.81 -0.94
CA HIS A 159 -2.86 16.64 0.53
C HIS A 159 -1.45 16.28 1.04
#